data_AF-A0A8T4WD35-F1
#
_entry.id   AF-A0A8T4WD35-F1
#
_cell.length_a   1.000
_cell.length_b   1.000
_cell.length_c   1.000
_cell.angle_alpha   90.00
_cell.angle_beta   90.00
_cell.angle_gamma   90.00
#
_symmetry.space_group_name_H-M   'P 1'
#
loop_
_entity.id
_entity.type
_entity.pdbx_description
1 polymer ?
#
loop_
_entity_poly.entity_id
_entity_poly.type
_entity_poly.pdbx_seq_one_letter_code
_entity_poly.pdbx_strand_id
1 'polypeptide(L)'
;MGNYDSSEETHESNSSQMNIKNGSHSGRKERDSKRPLINLQNSHRKSQKKLYESSRWVIIRYPMFEEEIIRNSRDLDVIVRDIIPGIQLNKQFETIMEMAKSHLTALNHFNSSTSISASEIRDYSEKKSIPLNTLRKWILKGITPRFYIQAEQAISNKQQTPCVRN
;
A
#
# COMPACT_ATOMS: atom_id res chain seq x y z
N MET A 1 55.17 17.76 0.93
CA MET A 1 56.29 17.38 0.04
C MET A 1 56.09 15.92 -0.34
N GLY A 2 55.94 15.66 -1.63
CA GLY A 2 55.60 14.36 -2.20
C GLY A 2 54.86 14.55 -3.52
N ASN A 3 55.57 15.08 -4.51
CA ASN A 3 55.19 15.05 -5.93
C ASN A 3 55.58 13.68 -6.50
N TYR A 4 54.80 13.15 -7.45
CA TYR A 4 55.13 12.39 -8.67
C TYR A 4 53.75 11.90 -9.20
N ASP A 5 53.14 12.43 -10.25
CA ASP A 5 53.55 12.65 -11.65
C ASP A 5 53.19 11.46 -12.57
N SER A 6 52.37 11.81 -13.57
CA SER A 6 52.37 11.35 -14.97
C SER A 6 51.67 10.08 -15.46
N SER A 7 51.08 10.34 -16.65
CA SER A 7 50.77 9.48 -17.80
C SER A 7 49.35 8.91 -17.87
N GLU A 8 48.48 9.40 -18.77
CA GLU A 8 48.48 9.19 -20.25
C GLU A 8 48.28 7.68 -20.57
N GLU A 9 47.50 7.24 -21.55
CA GLU A 9 46.80 7.86 -22.66
C GLU A 9 45.80 6.81 -23.20
N THR A 10 44.84 7.32 -23.97
CA THR A 10 44.08 6.73 -25.10
C THR A 10 44.16 5.22 -25.40
N HIS A 11 43.02 4.64 -25.77
CA HIS A 11 42.94 3.94 -27.06
C HIS A 11 41.52 3.94 -27.63
N GLU A 12 41.48 4.40 -28.86
CA GLU A 12 40.40 4.53 -29.81
C GLU A 12 39.85 3.19 -30.33
N SER A 13 38.59 3.26 -30.80
CA SER A 13 38.09 2.67 -32.06
C SER A 13 38.22 1.16 -32.30
N ASN A 14 37.10 0.49 -32.61
CA ASN A 14 36.67 0.33 -34.01
C ASN A 14 35.55 -0.70 -34.21
N SER A 15 34.93 -0.54 -35.39
CA SER A 15 34.35 -1.57 -36.25
C SER A 15 32.94 -2.04 -35.92
N SER A 16 31.95 -1.76 -36.76
CA SER A 16 31.73 -2.24 -38.15
C SER A 16 30.43 -3.06 -38.09
N GLN A 17 29.53 -3.16 -39.06
CA GLN A 17 29.52 -2.79 -40.46
C GLN A 17 28.06 -2.88 -40.93
N MET A 18 27.79 -2.22 -42.05
CA MET A 18 26.54 -2.28 -42.81
C MET A 18 26.33 -3.65 -43.46
N ASN A 19 25.07 -4.04 -43.73
CA ASN A 19 24.56 -4.10 -45.12
C ASN A 19 23.10 -4.62 -45.28
N ILE A 20 22.29 -3.77 -45.93
CA ILE A 20 21.49 -3.98 -47.15
C ILE A 20 20.61 -5.25 -47.25
N LYS A 21 19.28 -5.08 -47.43
CA LYS A 21 18.62 -5.33 -48.74
C LYS A 21 17.17 -4.86 -48.84
N ASN A 22 16.94 -4.24 -50.01
CA ASN A 22 15.73 -3.69 -50.59
C ASN A 22 14.61 -4.73 -50.76
N GLY A 23 13.37 -4.27 -50.56
CA GLY A 23 12.15 -4.91 -51.03
C GLY A 23 11.20 -3.86 -51.58
N SER A 24 11.32 -3.58 -52.88
CA SER A 24 10.37 -2.78 -53.65
C SER A 24 9.04 -3.55 -53.78
N HIS A 25 7.91 -2.91 -53.46
CA HIS A 25 6.62 -3.25 -54.06
C HIS A 25 5.75 -2.01 -54.25
N SER A 26 5.43 -1.77 -55.50
CA SER A 26 4.66 -0.67 -56.05
C SER A 26 3.16 -0.76 -55.75
N GLY A 27 2.55 0.39 -55.53
CA GLY A 27 1.26 0.72 -56.13
C GLY A 27 0.04 0.63 -55.23
N ARG A 28 -0.43 1.78 -54.74
CA ARG A 28 -1.87 2.09 -54.70
C ARG A 28 -2.17 3.58 -54.48
N LYS A 29 -2.53 4.21 -55.59
CA LYS A 29 -3.53 5.27 -55.80
C LYS A 29 -3.79 6.27 -54.66
N GLU A 30 -3.42 7.51 -54.95
CA GLU A 30 -4.03 8.74 -54.45
C GLU A 30 -5.55 8.65 -54.37
N ARG A 31 -6.09 9.07 -53.22
CA ARG A 31 -7.42 9.71 -53.11
C ARG A 31 -7.34 10.82 -52.09
N ASP A 32 -7.36 12.03 -52.61
CA ASP A 32 -8.07 13.21 -52.14
C ASP A 32 -8.46 13.27 -50.64
N SER A 33 -7.66 14.05 -49.92
CA SER A 33 -8.08 15.36 -49.41
C SER A 33 -9.56 15.54 -49.04
N LYS A 34 -9.86 15.33 -47.75
CA LYS A 34 -10.73 16.17 -46.87
C LYS A 34 -10.98 15.45 -45.55
N ARG A 35 -10.00 15.48 -44.65
CA ARG A 35 -10.27 15.29 -43.22
C ARG A 35 -10.44 16.69 -42.60
N PRO A 36 -11.59 17.00 -41.99
CA PRO A 36 -11.71 18.26 -41.28
C PRO A 36 -10.73 18.28 -40.11
N LEU A 37 -9.93 19.34 -40.04
CA LEU A 37 -9.11 19.70 -38.90
C LEU A 37 -10.04 19.82 -37.68
N ILE A 38 -10.01 18.82 -36.80
CA ILE A 38 -10.72 18.87 -35.53
C ILE A 38 -10.01 19.95 -34.70
N ASN A 39 -10.72 21.05 -34.52
CA ASN A 39 -10.33 22.22 -33.77
C ASN A 39 -9.99 21.82 -32.32
N LEU A 40 -8.70 21.69 -32.04
CA LEU A 40 -8.16 21.37 -30.72
C LEU A 40 -7.93 22.66 -29.95
N GLN A 41 -8.98 23.47 -29.77
CA GLN A 41 -8.92 24.66 -28.92
C GLN A 41 -10.21 24.83 -28.12
N ASN A 42 -10.02 24.80 -26.80
CA ASN A 42 -10.80 25.49 -25.78
C ASN A 42 -12.20 24.97 -25.45
N SER A 43 -12.28 24.26 -24.32
CA SER A 43 -13.12 24.65 -23.16
C SER A 43 -13.21 23.42 -22.26
N HIS A 44 -12.28 23.19 -21.33
CA HIS A 44 -12.28 23.83 -20.01
C HIS A 44 -13.65 23.99 -19.33
N ARG A 45 -14.62 23.12 -19.62
CA ARG A 45 -15.59 22.70 -18.61
C ARG A 45 -15.09 21.41 -18.00
N LYS A 46 -14.03 21.54 -17.17
CA LYS A 46 -13.92 20.70 -15.98
C LYS A 46 -15.19 20.99 -15.20
N SER A 47 -16.24 20.23 -15.50
CA SER A 47 -17.39 20.09 -14.64
C SER A 47 -16.77 19.83 -13.28
N GLN A 48 -16.82 20.85 -12.43
CA GLN A 48 -16.57 20.71 -11.02
C GLN A 48 -17.55 19.63 -10.60
N LYS A 49 -17.10 18.37 -10.61
CA LYS A 49 -17.65 17.33 -9.78
C LYS A 49 -17.50 17.94 -8.39
N LYS A 50 -18.54 18.63 -7.95
CA LYS A 50 -18.87 18.74 -6.53
C LYS A 50 -18.96 17.29 -6.10
N LEU A 51 -17.79 16.75 -5.73
CA LEU A 51 -17.66 15.58 -4.91
C LEU A 51 -18.46 15.98 -3.68
N TYR A 52 -19.73 15.58 -3.66
CA TYR A 52 -20.45 15.45 -2.41
C TYR A 52 -19.49 14.68 -1.51
N GLU A 53 -18.92 15.36 -0.53
CA GLU A 53 -18.23 14.72 0.59
C GLU A 53 -19.31 13.97 1.35
N SER A 54 -19.74 12.84 0.79
CA SER A 54 -20.72 11.98 1.43
C SER A 54 -20.05 11.48 2.68
N SER A 55 -20.43 12.03 3.83
CA SER A 55 -20.01 11.51 5.12
C SER A 55 -20.47 10.06 5.20
N ARG A 56 -19.56 9.17 5.56
CA ARG A 56 -19.86 7.74 5.70
C ARG A 56 -19.81 7.35 7.16
N TRP A 57 -20.67 6.42 7.54
CA TRP A 57 -20.67 5.84 8.88
C TRP A 57 -19.34 5.16 9.16
N VAL A 58 -18.82 5.41 10.34
CA VAL A 58 -17.60 4.77 10.84
C VAL A 58 -17.97 3.42 11.45
N ILE A 59 -17.20 2.38 11.12
CA ILE A 59 -17.33 1.04 11.70
C ILE A 59 -16.11 0.78 12.57
N ILE A 60 -16.27 0.94 13.89
CA ILE A 60 -15.21 0.62 14.87
C ILE A 60 -15.42 -0.81 15.37
N ARG A 61 -14.42 -1.66 15.14
CA ARG A 61 -14.34 -3.01 15.71
C ARG A 61 -12.96 -3.21 16.30
N TYR A 62 -12.89 -3.12 17.63
CA TYR A 62 -11.65 -3.43 18.33
C TYR A 62 -11.36 -4.93 18.26
N PRO A 63 -10.10 -5.33 18.03
CA PRO A 63 -9.71 -6.73 18.07
C PRO A 63 -9.81 -7.27 19.49
N MET A 64 -10.09 -8.56 19.61
CA MET A 64 -10.25 -9.27 20.87
C MET A 64 -9.40 -10.54 20.81
N PHE A 65 -8.67 -10.85 21.87
CA PHE A 65 -7.99 -12.13 22.02
C PHE A 65 -8.55 -12.84 23.25
N GLU A 66 -9.00 -14.08 23.06
CA GLU A 66 -9.76 -14.83 24.07
C GLU A 66 -10.97 -14.02 24.54
N GLU A 67 -10.89 -13.33 25.68
CA GLU A 67 -11.95 -12.48 26.24
C GLU A 67 -11.51 -11.02 26.45
N GLU A 68 -10.28 -10.66 26.05
CA GLU A 68 -9.72 -9.33 26.27
C GLU A 68 -9.80 -8.45 25.02
N ILE A 69 -10.47 -7.29 25.14
CA ILE A 69 -10.55 -6.29 24.09
C ILE A 69 -9.29 -5.43 24.09
N ILE A 70 -8.60 -5.37 22.96
CA ILE A 70 -7.38 -4.58 22.80
C ILE A 70 -7.75 -3.19 22.33
N ARG A 71 -7.62 -2.20 23.21
CA ARG A 71 -7.93 -0.81 22.88
C ARG A 71 -6.71 0.03 22.56
N ASN A 72 -5.55 -0.36 23.08
CA ASN A 72 -4.33 0.41 22.91
C ASN A 72 -3.14 -0.48 22.50
N SER A 73 -2.08 0.16 22.00
CA SER A 73 -0.88 -0.54 21.53
C SER A 73 -0.08 -1.22 22.65
N ARG A 74 -0.20 -0.75 23.90
CA ARG A 74 0.50 -1.32 25.05
C ARG A 74 -0.11 -2.67 25.42
N ASP A 75 -1.44 -2.78 25.42
CA ASP A 75 -2.17 -4.03 25.65
C ASP A 75 -1.77 -5.06 24.58
N LEU A 76 -1.66 -4.61 23.32
CA LEU A 76 -1.21 -5.47 22.22
C LEU A 76 0.19 -6.05 22.47
N ASP A 77 1.14 -5.23 22.94
CA ASP A 77 2.50 -5.69 23.26
C ASP A 77 2.56 -6.67 24.44
N VAL A 78 1.67 -6.53 25.42
CA VAL A 78 1.53 -7.46 26.55
C VAL A 78 0.98 -8.79 26.05
N ILE A 79 -0.15 -8.77 25.35
CA ILE A 79 -0.80 -9.99 24.82
C ILE A 79 0.14 -10.77 23.89
N VAL A 80 0.90 -10.09 23.05
CA VAL A 80 1.84 -10.77 22.16
C VAL A 80 2.94 -11.50 22.90
N ARG A 81 3.43 -10.94 24.01
CA ARG A 81 4.45 -11.60 24.83
C ARG A 81 3.89 -12.75 25.63
N ASP A 82 2.71 -12.56 26.22
CA ASP A 82 2.19 -13.48 27.23
C ASP A 82 1.36 -14.61 26.61
N ILE A 83 0.53 -14.29 25.62
CA ILE A 83 -0.44 -15.24 25.04
C ILE A 83 0.14 -15.93 23.81
N ILE A 84 0.81 -15.19 22.92
CA ILE A 84 1.26 -15.69 21.60
C ILE A 84 2.75 -15.43 21.29
N PRO A 85 3.69 -15.81 22.17
CA PRO A 85 5.11 -15.50 21.98
C PRO A 85 5.68 -16.07 20.68
N GLY A 86 5.13 -17.18 20.17
CA GLY A 86 5.58 -17.79 18.91
C GLY A 86 5.43 -16.90 17.67
N ILE A 87 4.54 -15.90 17.68
CA ILE A 87 4.37 -14.98 16.55
C ILE A 87 5.60 -14.08 16.36
N GLN A 88 6.39 -13.88 17.43
CA GLN A 88 7.64 -13.11 17.40
C GLN A 88 8.71 -13.75 16.53
N LEU A 89 8.60 -15.06 16.27
CA LEU A 89 9.52 -15.80 15.39
C LEU A 89 9.27 -15.54 13.90
N ASN A 90 8.16 -14.87 13.54
CA ASN A 90 7.86 -14.55 12.16
C ASN A 90 8.85 -13.50 11.64
N LYS A 91 9.45 -13.74 10.47
CA LYS A 91 10.37 -12.78 9.82
C LYS A 91 9.74 -11.41 9.56
N GLN A 92 8.42 -11.35 9.42
CA GLN A 92 7.67 -10.11 9.19
C GLN A 92 7.07 -9.53 10.47
N PHE A 93 7.39 -10.07 11.65
CA PHE A 93 6.78 -9.73 12.93
C PHE A 93 6.70 -8.22 13.17
N GLU A 94 7.83 -7.51 13.05
CA GLU A 94 7.88 -6.07 13.25
C GLU A 94 6.90 -5.32 12.34
N THR A 95 6.88 -5.66 11.05
CA THR A 95 5.99 -5.04 10.06
C THR A 95 4.52 -5.31 10.35
N ILE A 96 4.15 -6.55 10.71
CA ILE A 96 2.76 -6.91 11.00
C ILE A 96 2.30 -6.31 12.35
N MET A 97 3.21 -6.19 13.32
CA MET A 97 2.99 -5.55 14.61
C MET A 97 2.77 -4.04 14.45
N GLU A 98 3.63 -3.36 13.70
CA GLU A 98 3.48 -1.93 13.39
C GLU A 98 2.15 -1.64 12.69
N MET A 99 1.74 -2.52 11.76
CA MET A 99 0.43 -2.41 11.10
C MET A 99 -0.73 -2.57 12.08
N ALA A 100 -0.63 -3.50 13.03
CA ALA A 100 -1.63 -3.69 14.09
C ALA A 100 -1.71 -2.48 15.03
N LYS A 101 -0.57 -1.90 15.43
CA LYS A 101 -0.50 -0.67 16.22
C LYS A 101 -1.08 0.54 15.49
N SER A 102 -0.76 0.67 14.20
CA SER A 102 -1.30 1.72 13.33
C SER A 102 -2.83 1.61 13.20
N HIS A 103 -3.34 0.38 13.08
CA HIS A 103 -4.77 0.10 13.08
C HIS A 103 -5.45 0.55 14.37
N LEU A 104 -4.93 0.18 15.55
CA LEU A 104 -5.48 0.60 16.85
C LEU A 104 -5.47 2.13 17.00
N THR A 105 -4.39 2.77 16.58
CA THR A 105 -4.27 4.23 16.61
C THR A 105 -5.32 4.90 15.72
N ALA A 106 -5.57 4.34 14.52
CA ALA A 106 -6.61 4.83 13.62
C ALA A 106 -8.02 4.62 14.21
N LEU A 107 -8.31 3.45 14.79
CA LEU A 107 -9.59 3.21 15.47
C LEU A 107 -9.83 4.23 16.58
N ASN A 108 -8.84 4.46 17.44
CA ASN A 108 -8.95 5.42 18.53
C ASN A 108 -9.14 6.86 18.04
N HIS A 109 -8.49 7.23 16.93
CA HIS A 109 -8.66 8.55 16.34
C HIS A 109 -10.09 8.78 15.83
N PHE A 110 -10.74 7.77 15.28
CA PHE A 110 -12.07 7.87 14.70
C PHE A 110 -13.20 7.37 15.60
N ASN A 111 -12.89 6.86 16.79
CA ASN A 111 -13.87 6.26 17.71
C ASN A 111 -14.96 7.22 18.19
N SER A 112 -14.63 8.51 18.34
CA SER A 112 -15.59 9.54 18.75
C SER A 112 -16.53 9.99 17.63
N SER A 113 -16.24 9.64 16.38
CA SER A 113 -16.95 10.16 15.21
C SER A 113 -17.95 9.15 14.70
N THR A 114 -19.23 9.53 14.67
CA THR A 114 -20.30 8.70 14.10
C THR A 114 -20.20 8.60 12.58
N SER A 115 -19.76 9.68 11.94
CA SER A 115 -19.53 9.76 10.51
C SER A 115 -18.23 10.49 10.21
N ILE A 116 -17.67 10.22 9.03
CA ILE A 116 -16.39 10.79 8.60
C ILE A 116 -16.43 11.16 7.12
N SER A 117 -15.79 12.27 6.78
CA SER A 117 -15.65 12.72 5.40
C SER A 117 -14.51 11.98 4.68
N ALA A 118 -14.56 12.00 3.35
CA ALA A 118 -13.49 11.40 2.55
C ALA A 118 -12.17 12.19 2.63
N SER A 119 -12.23 13.49 2.91
CA SER A 119 -11.08 14.37 3.10
C SER A 119 -10.38 14.08 4.43
N GLU A 120 -11.13 13.91 5.53
CA GLU A 120 -10.56 13.56 6.84
C GLU A 120 -9.77 12.25 6.80
N ILE A 121 -10.29 11.22 6.13
CA ILE A 121 -9.56 9.95 5.95
C ILE A 121 -8.28 10.17 5.13
N ARG A 122 -8.33 10.99 4.08
CA ARG A 122 -7.15 11.28 3.24
C ARG A 122 -6.09 12.03 4.04
N ASP A 123 -6.48 13.07 4.74
CA ASP A 123 -5.56 13.91 5.50
C ASP A 123 -4.89 13.11 6.64
N TYR A 124 -5.64 12.22 7.30
CA TYR A 124 -5.08 11.28 8.28
C TYR A 124 -4.14 10.25 7.64
N SER A 125 -4.51 9.72 6.47
CA SER A 125 -3.70 8.77 5.69
C SER A 125 -2.34 9.37 5.32
N GLU A 126 -2.32 10.61 4.86
CA GLU A 126 -1.09 11.35 4.55
C GLU A 126 -0.26 11.62 5.82
N LYS A 127 -0.91 12.11 6.89
CA LYS A 127 -0.25 12.39 8.17
C LYS A 127 0.43 11.18 8.81
N LYS A 128 -0.15 9.99 8.63
CA LYS A 128 0.34 8.74 9.23
C LYS A 128 1.07 7.83 8.25
N SER A 129 1.26 8.26 6.99
CA SER A 129 1.87 7.45 5.93
C SER A 129 1.20 6.07 5.75
N ILE A 130 -0.10 5.96 6.04
CA ILE A 130 -0.88 4.72 5.87
C ILE A 130 -1.54 4.78 4.49
N PRO A 131 -1.48 3.72 3.66
CA PRO A 131 -2.17 3.74 2.38
C PRO A 131 -3.67 4.03 2.53
N LEU A 132 -4.19 5.02 1.79
CA LEU A 132 -5.58 5.48 1.88
C LEU A 132 -6.60 4.34 1.76
N ASN A 133 -6.37 3.42 0.83
CA ASN A 133 -7.24 2.25 0.63
C ASN A 133 -7.25 1.31 1.84
N THR A 134 -6.12 1.17 2.52
CA THR A 134 -6.00 0.36 3.74
C THR A 134 -6.78 1.01 4.87
N LEU A 135 -6.58 2.31 5.09
CA LEU A 135 -7.30 3.06 6.13
C LEU A 135 -8.82 3.04 5.90
N ARG A 136 -9.27 3.22 4.65
CA ARG A 136 -10.70 3.10 4.30
C ARG A 136 -11.26 1.71 4.62
N LYS A 137 -10.50 0.64 4.36
CA LYS A 137 -10.93 -0.73 4.69
C LYS A 137 -11.06 -0.90 6.21
N TRP A 138 -10.14 -0.35 6.98
CA TRP A 138 -10.18 -0.41 8.44
C TRP A 138 -11.40 0.34 8.98
N ILE A 139 -11.57 1.61 8.61
CA ILE A 139 -12.55 2.51 9.24
C ILE A 139 -13.96 2.37 8.66
N LEU A 140 -14.10 2.14 7.36
CA LEU A 140 -15.41 2.11 6.69
C LEU A 140 -15.94 0.70 6.46
N LYS A 141 -15.07 -0.31 6.50
CA LYS A 141 -15.47 -1.72 6.30
C LYS A 141 -15.23 -2.59 7.53
N GLY A 142 -14.58 -2.07 8.57
CA GLY A 142 -14.23 -2.85 9.77
C GLY A 142 -13.29 -4.03 9.47
N ILE A 143 -12.50 -3.96 8.39
CA ILE A 143 -11.54 -5.03 8.04
C ILE A 143 -10.33 -4.89 8.94
N THR A 144 -9.89 -5.98 9.55
CA THR A 144 -8.73 -6.00 10.46
C THR A 144 -7.44 -6.43 9.74
N PRO A 145 -6.27 -5.98 10.21
CA PRO A 145 -4.97 -6.50 9.80
C PRO A 145 -4.83 -8.03 9.94
N ARG A 146 -4.05 -8.65 9.04
CA ARG A 146 -3.76 -10.10 9.06
C ARG A 146 -3.14 -10.59 10.37
N PHE A 147 -2.44 -9.70 11.07
CA PHE A 147 -1.87 -9.96 12.38
C PHE A 147 -2.89 -10.63 13.33
N TYR A 148 -4.10 -10.06 13.44
CA TYR A 148 -5.13 -10.53 14.37
C TYR A 148 -5.61 -11.94 14.02
N ILE A 149 -5.75 -12.24 12.72
CA ILE A 149 -6.14 -13.58 12.24
C ILE A 149 -5.06 -14.62 12.59
N GLN A 150 -3.78 -14.28 12.39
CA GLN A 150 -2.66 -15.19 12.71
C GLN A 150 -2.55 -15.44 14.21
N ALA A 151 -2.78 -14.40 15.01
CA ALA A 151 -2.79 -14.48 16.46
C ALA A 151 -3.94 -15.38 16.98
N GLU A 152 -5.16 -15.21 16.47
CA GLU A 152 -6.30 -16.09 16.80
C GLU A 152 -6.02 -17.56 16.44
N GLN A 153 -5.44 -17.81 15.27
CA GLN A 153 -5.03 -19.16 14.86
C GLN A 153 -3.97 -19.76 15.77
N ALA A 154 -2.99 -18.97 16.20
CA ALA A 154 -1.95 -19.41 17.13
C ALA A 154 -2.53 -19.80 18.50
N ILE A 155 -3.53 -19.04 18.98
CA ILE A 155 -4.26 -19.35 20.23
C ILE A 155 -5.06 -20.65 20.08
N SER A 156 -5.85 -20.79 19.02
CA SER A 156 -6.65 -21.99 18.77
C SER A 156 -5.79 -23.25 18.66
N ASN A 157 -4.61 -23.15 18.04
CA ASN A 157 -3.70 -24.30 17.90
C ASN A 157 -3.06 -24.72 19.24
N LYS A 158 -2.76 -23.77 20.15
CA LYS A 158 -2.30 -24.10 21.51
C LYS A 158 -3.34 -24.90 22.29
N GLN A 159 -4.63 -24.62 22.11
CA GLN A 159 -5.70 -25.33 22.80
C GLN A 159 -5.92 -26.75 22.25
N GLN A 160 -5.51 -27.02 21.01
CA GLN A 160 -5.72 -28.31 20.34
C GLN A 160 -4.56 -29.29 20.49
N THR A 161 -3.44 -28.93 21.13
CA THR A 161 -2.35 -29.89 21.40
C THR A 161 -2.85 -31.01 22.33
N PRO A 162 -3.07 -32.24 21.83
CA PRO A 162 -3.55 -33.33 22.66
C PRO A 162 -2.43 -33.77 23.59
N CYS A 163 -2.82 -34.13 24.81
CA CYS A 163 -1.98 -34.77 25.81
C CYS A 163 -1.19 -35.90 25.14
N VAL A 164 0.13 -35.76 25.03
CA VAL A 164 1.01 -36.88 24.72
C VAL A 164 0.86 -37.85 25.89
N ARG A 165 0.05 -38.90 25.69
CA ARG A 165 0.00 -40.05 26.59
C ARG A 165 1.35 -40.75 26.47
N ASN A 166 2.25 -40.46 27.41
CA ASN A 166 3.41 -41.31 27.69
C ASN A 166 2.96 -42.60 28.38
#